data_AF-A0A2N6SD65-F1
#
_entry.id   AF-A0A2N6SD65-F1
#
_cell.length_a   1.000
_cell.length_b   1.000
_cell.length_c   1.000
_cell.angle_alpha   90.00
_cell.angle_beta   90.00
_cell.angle_gamma   90.00
#
_symmetry.space_group_name_H-M   'P 1'
#
loop_
_entity.id
_entity.type
_entity.pdbx_description
1 polymer ?
#
loop_
_entity_poly.entity_id
_entity_poly.type
_entity_poly.pdbx_seq_one_letter_code
_entity_poly.pdbx_strand_id
1 'polypeptide(L)'
;MQRIRKKWKIFITAVVILIGGCYGYYKANNRNAFEEMYNSYYNVLPLRTIANMPQIVPLTRDQTEQSIRALNYKTNTDKDKVEISLVNNLDRKSISIISSSYISEDLYLDINYRYEVDTRKLINYVSFRGRNIPSTDDKQKQRKELLEKYNISKEYLQEKSDKLLDTVLTDWKRYSNSSYSKDNMGKLTIEKDEFLS
;
A
#
# COMPACT_ATOMS: atom_id res chain seq x y z
N MET A 1 41.28 30.53 8.70
CA MET A 1 40.10 30.19 7.87
C MET A 1 40.26 28.93 7.01
N GLN A 2 41.35 28.72 6.26
CA GLN A 2 41.48 27.56 5.35
C GLN A 2 41.42 26.17 6.04
N ARG A 3 42.06 26.00 7.21
CA ARG A 3 42.02 24.74 7.98
C ARG A 3 40.61 24.36 8.46
N ILE A 4 39.83 25.34 8.91
CA ILE A 4 38.43 25.15 9.34
C ILE A 4 37.58 24.72 8.13
N ARG A 5 37.74 25.40 6.98
CA ARG A 5 37.04 25.07 5.73
C ARG A 5 37.40 23.65 5.22
N LYS A 6 38.64 23.19 5.41
CA LYS A 6 39.06 21.81 5.08
C LYS A 6 38.43 20.77 6.01
N LYS A 7 38.39 21.01 7.32
CA LYS A 7 37.71 20.14 8.31
C LYS A 7 36.20 20.04 8.04
N TRP A 8 35.55 21.15 7.70
CA TRP A 8 34.14 21.18 7.33
C TRP A 8 33.84 20.36 6.07
N LYS A 9 34.69 20.46 5.03
CA LYS A 9 34.53 19.61 3.83
C LYS A 9 34.61 18.12 4.15
N ILE A 10 35.59 17.71 4.95
CA ILE A 10 35.76 16.30 5.36
C ILE A 10 34.54 15.84 6.17
N PHE A 11 34.07 16.67 7.11
CA PHE A 11 32.89 16.37 7.90
C PHE A 11 31.63 16.19 7.02
N ILE A 12 31.38 17.11 6.09
CA ILE A 12 30.25 17.01 5.15
C ILE A 12 30.36 15.73 4.31
N THR A 13 31.53 15.42 3.75
CA THR A 13 31.74 14.20 2.96
C THR A 13 31.47 12.94 3.80
N ALA A 14 31.95 12.89 5.05
CA ALA A 14 31.71 11.75 5.94
C ALA A 14 30.22 11.59 6.25
N VAL A 15 29.49 12.68 6.50
CA VAL A 15 28.04 12.66 6.72
C VAL A 15 27.29 12.16 5.49
N VAL A 16 27.65 12.62 4.29
CA VAL A 16 27.03 12.16 3.03
C VAL A 16 27.24 10.65 2.81
N ILE A 17 28.46 10.15 3.06
CA ILE A 17 28.76 8.71 2.95
C ILE A 17 27.94 7.91 3.97
N LEU A 18 27.85 8.39 5.21
CA LEU A 18 27.10 7.73 6.27
C LEU A 18 25.60 7.67 5.96
N ILE A 19 24.99 8.78 5.52
CA ILE A 19 23.59 8.82 5.10
C ILE A 19 23.36 7.87 3.91
N GLY A 20 24.24 7.88 2.91
CA GLY A 20 24.17 6.99 1.76
C GLY A 20 24.27 5.51 2.14
N GLY A 21 25.19 5.17 3.06
CA GLY A 21 25.36 3.82 3.59
C GLY A 21 24.14 3.33 4.37
N CYS A 22 23.60 4.16 5.26
CA CYS A 22 22.37 3.83 6.00
C CYS A 22 21.16 3.65 5.05
N TYR A 23 21.02 4.51 4.04
CA TYR A 23 19.96 4.41 3.04
C TYR A 23 20.09 3.14 2.20
N GLY A 24 21.32 2.81 1.77
CA GLY A 24 21.61 1.57 1.05
C GLY A 24 21.33 0.31 1.88
N TYR A 25 21.74 0.31 3.15
CA TYR A 25 21.46 -0.78 4.09
C TYR A 25 19.95 -0.97 4.29
N TYR A 26 19.20 0.12 4.49
CA TYR A 26 17.75 0.09 4.57
C TYR A 26 17.12 -0.53 3.32
N LYS A 27 17.48 -0.03 2.13
CA LYS A 27 16.98 -0.53 0.83
C LYS A 27 17.24 -2.03 0.66
N ALA A 28 18.46 -2.47 0.96
CA ALA A 28 18.89 -3.86 0.79
C ALA A 28 18.18 -4.83 1.77
N ASN A 29 17.71 -4.34 2.92
CA ASN A 29 17.05 -5.19 3.92
C ASN A 29 15.57 -5.44 3.61
N ASN A 30 14.92 -4.59 2.80
CA ASN A 30 13.55 -4.80 2.34
C ASN A 30 13.51 -5.89 1.28
N ARG A 31 12.71 -6.94 1.48
CA ARG A 31 12.69 -8.11 0.59
C ARG A 31 11.65 -8.01 -0.54
N ASN A 32 10.71 -7.09 -0.42
CA ASN A 32 9.65 -6.85 -1.38
C ASN A 32 9.12 -5.41 -1.33
N ALA A 33 8.32 -5.03 -2.33
CA ALA A 33 7.75 -3.69 -2.45
C ALA A 33 6.91 -3.27 -1.23
N PHE A 34 6.10 -4.17 -0.69
CA PHE A 34 5.17 -3.86 0.41
C PHE A 34 5.89 -3.67 1.74
N GLU A 35 6.90 -4.50 2.02
CA GLU A 35 7.82 -4.32 3.15
C GLU A 35 8.56 -3.00 3.04
N GLU A 36 9.02 -2.62 1.83
CA GLU A 36 9.67 -1.33 1.57
C GLU A 36 8.73 -0.14 1.86
N MET A 37 7.48 -0.18 1.36
CA MET A 37 6.48 0.84 1.63
C MET A 37 6.17 0.95 3.14
N TYR A 38 5.96 -0.19 3.80
CA TYR A 38 5.66 -0.24 5.23
C TYR A 38 6.81 0.33 6.07
N ASN A 39 8.03 -0.16 5.84
CA ASN A 39 9.22 0.31 6.53
C ASN A 39 9.53 1.78 6.22
N SER A 40 9.10 2.29 5.05
CA SER A 40 9.30 3.69 4.70
C SER A 40 8.46 4.64 5.55
N TYR A 41 7.43 4.13 6.23
CA TYR A 41 6.62 4.93 7.14
C TYR A 41 7.10 4.80 8.59
N TYR A 42 7.49 3.60 9.01
CA TYR A 42 7.74 3.29 10.42
C TYR A 42 9.21 3.31 10.86
N ASN A 43 10.17 3.27 9.94
CA ASN A 43 11.59 3.36 10.31
C ASN A 43 12.07 4.82 10.39
N VAL A 44 13.18 5.05 11.10
CA VAL A 44 13.69 6.40 11.44
C VAL A 44 14.43 7.10 10.27
N LEU A 45 14.81 6.37 9.22
CA LEU A 45 15.68 6.86 8.12
C LEU A 45 15.09 6.89 6.68
N PRO A 46 13.77 6.92 6.43
CA PRO A 46 13.25 7.09 5.09
C PRO A 46 13.28 8.56 4.68
N LEU A 47 14.19 8.93 3.77
CA LEU A 47 14.17 10.22 3.08
C LEU A 47 12.86 10.45 2.29
N ARG A 48 12.15 9.37 1.99
CA ARG A 48 10.88 9.32 1.25
C ARG A 48 9.96 8.29 1.89
N THR A 49 8.85 8.76 2.44
CA THR A 49 7.84 7.93 3.10
C THR A 49 6.67 7.68 2.14
N ILE A 50 6.03 6.52 2.20
CA ILE A 50 4.83 6.22 1.39
C ILE A 50 3.73 7.28 1.53
N ALA A 51 3.56 7.86 2.72
CA ALA A 51 2.59 8.93 2.98
C ALA A 51 2.89 10.26 2.28
N ASN A 52 4.13 10.46 1.81
CA ASN A 52 4.58 11.68 1.16
C ASN A 52 4.63 11.54 -0.38
N MET A 53 4.10 10.45 -0.93
CA MET A 53 3.91 10.32 -2.38
C MET A 53 3.06 11.50 -2.90
N PRO A 54 3.43 12.14 -4.02
CA PRO A 54 2.68 13.26 -4.59
C PRO A 54 1.20 12.97 -4.85
N GLN A 55 0.85 11.71 -5.09
CA GLN A 55 -0.49 11.20 -5.34
C GLN A 55 -1.34 11.11 -4.07
N ILE A 56 -0.72 11.11 -2.89
CA ILE A 56 -1.40 10.92 -1.60
C ILE A 56 -1.81 12.28 -1.01
N VAL A 57 -3.03 12.35 -0.49
CA VAL A 57 -3.50 13.47 0.32
C VAL A 57 -2.68 13.51 1.61
N PRO A 58 -2.00 14.63 1.93
CA PRO A 58 -1.23 14.75 3.16
C PRO A 58 -2.09 14.46 4.39
N LEU A 59 -1.55 13.67 5.31
CA LEU A 59 -2.22 13.39 6.58
C LEU A 59 -2.25 14.62 7.47
N THR A 60 -3.34 14.80 8.20
CA THR A 60 -3.36 15.71 9.36
C THR A 60 -2.54 15.13 10.50
N ARG A 61 -2.24 15.97 11.51
CA ARG A 61 -1.58 15.52 12.74
C ARG A 61 -2.37 14.39 13.40
N ASP A 62 -3.68 14.58 13.60
CA ASP A 62 -4.53 13.59 14.26
C ASP A 62 -4.55 12.26 13.50
N GLN A 63 -4.58 12.30 12.16
CA GLN A 63 -4.50 11.08 11.34
C GLN A 63 -3.15 10.37 11.45
N THR A 64 -2.06 11.11 11.68
CA THR A 64 -0.72 10.54 11.88
C THR A 64 -0.62 9.80 13.22
N GLU A 65 -1.39 10.22 14.22
CA GLU A 65 -1.42 9.63 15.56
C GLU A 65 -2.37 8.41 15.66
N GLN A 66 -3.20 8.16 14.64
CA GLN A 66 -4.09 6.99 14.61
C GLN A 66 -3.35 5.66 14.48
N SER A 67 -3.91 4.61 15.08
CA SER A 67 -3.40 3.23 14.97
C SER A 67 -3.53 2.65 13.56
N ILE A 68 -4.54 3.10 12.81
CA ILE A 68 -4.77 2.78 11.41
C ILE A 68 -4.67 4.08 10.63
N ARG A 69 -3.78 4.12 9.65
CA ARG A 69 -3.51 5.33 8.87
C ARG A 69 -3.96 5.12 7.43
N ALA A 70 -5.00 5.84 7.03
CA ALA A 70 -5.56 5.80 5.69
C ALA A 70 -4.90 6.85 4.79
N LEU A 71 -4.07 6.39 3.86
CA LEU A 71 -3.42 7.22 2.84
C LEU A 71 -4.30 7.25 1.59
N ASN A 72 -5.10 8.30 1.47
CA ASN A 72 -6.03 8.46 0.36
C ASN A 72 -5.34 9.04 -0.87
N TYR A 73 -5.65 8.51 -2.05
CA TYR A 73 -5.24 9.12 -3.31
C TYR A 73 -6.00 10.43 -3.57
N LYS A 74 -5.30 11.43 -4.10
CA LYS A 74 -5.88 12.74 -4.47
C LYS A 74 -6.91 12.65 -5.60
N THR A 75 -6.83 11.61 -6.41
CA THR A 75 -7.75 11.34 -7.52
C THR A 75 -9.06 10.69 -7.07
N ASN A 76 -9.23 10.43 -5.77
CA ASN A 76 -10.44 9.82 -5.22
C ASN A 76 -11.66 10.70 -5.50
N THR A 77 -12.78 10.04 -5.76
CA THR A 77 -14.11 10.63 -5.91
C THR A 77 -15.08 9.94 -4.96
N ASP A 78 -16.34 10.38 -4.92
CA ASP A 78 -17.37 9.72 -4.11
C ASP A 78 -17.70 8.29 -4.60
N LYS A 79 -17.44 8.03 -5.89
CA LYS A 79 -17.74 6.74 -6.54
C LYS A 79 -16.55 5.80 -6.60
N ASP A 80 -15.36 6.33 -6.82
CA ASP A 80 -14.14 5.54 -6.99
C ASP A 80 -13.03 6.05 -6.07
N LYS A 81 -12.50 5.16 -5.23
CA LYS A 81 -11.49 5.50 -4.22
C LYS A 81 -10.35 4.49 -4.25
N VAL A 82 -9.13 4.98 -4.14
CA VAL A 82 -7.93 4.20 -3.85
C VAL A 82 -7.37 4.66 -2.51
N GLU A 83 -7.15 3.69 -1.62
CA GLU A 83 -6.59 3.93 -0.29
C GLU A 83 -5.45 2.94 -0.03
N ILE A 84 -4.37 3.44 0.58
CA ILE A 84 -3.35 2.60 1.21
C ILE A 84 -3.53 2.72 2.72
N SER A 85 -3.82 1.61 3.40
CA SER A 85 -4.00 1.57 4.85
C SER A 85 -2.79 0.96 5.53
N LEU A 86 -2.21 1.67 6.51
CA LEU A 86 -1.10 1.19 7.32
C LEU A 86 -1.58 0.85 8.73
N VAL A 87 -1.27 -0.38 9.18
CA VAL A 87 -1.58 -0.86 10.53
C VAL A 87 -0.28 -1.26 11.21
N ASN A 88 -0.03 -0.73 12.41
CA ASN A 88 1.12 -1.08 13.22
C ASN A 88 0.73 -1.13 14.70
N ASN A 89 0.17 -2.26 15.10
CA ASN A 89 -0.22 -2.56 16.47
C ASN A 89 0.49 -3.84 16.94
N LEU A 90 0.42 -4.15 18.23
CA LEU A 90 1.09 -5.33 18.83
C LEU A 90 0.76 -6.64 18.11
N ASP A 91 -0.51 -6.83 17.75
CA ASP A 91 -0.98 -8.10 17.16
C ASP A 91 -0.97 -8.11 15.63
N ARG A 92 -0.78 -6.95 14.98
CA ARG A 92 -0.93 -6.84 13.53
C ARG A 92 -0.07 -5.73 12.94
N LYS A 93 0.80 -6.14 12.02
CA LYS A 93 1.55 -5.26 11.13
C LYS A 93 1.19 -5.56 9.69
N SER A 94 0.53 -4.61 9.04
CA SER A 94 0.10 -4.79 7.66
C SER A 94 0.04 -3.49 6.89
N ILE A 95 0.23 -3.59 5.58
CA ILE A 95 -0.16 -2.58 4.61
C ILE A 95 -1.26 -3.15 3.74
N SER A 96 -2.32 -2.39 3.51
CA SER A 96 -3.41 -2.78 2.61
C SER A 96 -3.55 -1.76 1.49
N ILE A 97 -3.85 -2.22 0.28
CA ILE A 97 -4.20 -1.39 -0.87
C ILE A 97 -5.63 -1.75 -1.24
N ILE A 98 -6.51 -0.76 -1.29
CA ILE A 98 -7.95 -0.97 -1.46
C ILE A 98 -8.42 -0.08 -2.60
N SER A 99 -9.09 -0.66 -3.58
CA SER A 99 -9.90 0.07 -4.56
C SER A 99 -11.37 -0.15 -4.24
N SER A 100 -12.10 0.92 -3.94
CA SER A 100 -13.56 0.89 -3.81
C SER A 100 -14.22 1.49 -5.04
N SER A 101 -15.16 0.76 -5.65
CA SER A 101 -16.02 1.25 -6.73
C SER A 101 -17.49 1.17 -6.32
N TYR A 102 -18.22 2.28 -6.45
CA TYR A 102 -19.65 2.36 -6.17
C TYR A 102 -20.45 1.50 -7.15
N ILE A 103 -21.38 0.71 -6.61
CA ILE A 103 -22.26 -0.17 -7.38
C ILE A 103 -23.70 0.39 -7.38
N SER A 104 -24.33 0.47 -6.20
CA SER A 104 -25.71 0.97 -6.04
C SER A 104 -26.07 1.19 -4.58
N GLU A 105 -26.87 2.20 -4.23
CA GLU A 105 -27.51 2.35 -2.89
C GLU A 105 -26.56 2.07 -1.71
N ASP A 106 -25.46 2.83 -1.64
CA ASP A 106 -24.37 2.67 -0.65
C ASP A 106 -23.63 1.33 -0.67
N LEU A 107 -23.79 0.51 -1.69
CA LEU A 107 -22.98 -0.68 -1.94
C LEU A 107 -21.75 -0.31 -2.77
N TYR A 108 -20.59 -0.69 -2.27
CA TYR A 108 -19.32 -0.58 -2.95
C TYR A 108 -18.70 -1.97 -3.10
N LEU A 109 -18.10 -2.20 -4.26
CA LEU A 109 -17.20 -3.31 -4.52
C LEU A 109 -15.79 -2.88 -4.13
N ASP A 110 -15.13 -3.67 -3.29
CA ASP A 110 -13.76 -3.45 -2.86
C ASP A 110 -12.86 -4.55 -3.43
N ILE A 111 -11.79 -4.15 -4.10
CA ILE A 111 -10.65 -5.01 -4.43
C ILE A 111 -9.53 -4.72 -3.45
N ASN A 112 -9.08 -5.73 -2.73
CA ASN A 112 -8.17 -5.58 -1.61
C ASN A 112 -6.89 -6.37 -1.83
N TYR A 113 -5.75 -5.73 -1.61
CA TYR A 113 -4.48 -6.41 -1.36
C TYR A 113 -4.08 -6.13 0.07
N ARG A 114 -3.93 -7.17 0.91
CA ARG A 114 -3.44 -7.04 2.28
C ARG A 114 -2.11 -7.77 2.40
N TYR A 115 -1.04 -7.02 2.63
CA TYR A 115 0.26 -7.57 2.96
C TYR A 115 0.46 -7.65 4.47
N GLU A 116 0.71 -8.85 4.96
CA GLU A 116 1.10 -9.14 6.34
C GLU A 116 2.62 -9.11 6.46
N VAL A 117 3.15 -8.23 7.32
CA VAL A 117 4.59 -7.99 7.43
C VAL A 117 5.32 -9.20 8.00
N ASP A 118 4.76 -9.82 9.05
CA ASP A 118 5.42 -10.91 9.78
C ASP A 118 5.49 -12.20 8.95
N THR A 119 4.44 -12.51 8.19
CA THR A 119 4.35 -13.72 7.34
C THR A 119 4.84 -13.48 5.92
N ARG A 120 5.04 -12.22 5.51
CA ARG A 120 5.36 -11.78 4.13
C ARG A 120 4.36 -12.31 3.09
N LYS A 121 3.09 -12.34 3.49
CA LYS A 121 2.00 -12.84 2.65
C LYS A 121 1.17 -11.67 2.13
N LEU A 122 0.94 -11.63 0.83
CA LEU A 122 0.03 -10.72 0.15
C LEU A 122 -1.26 -11.46 -0.17
N ILE A 123 -2.35 -11.09 0.48
CA ILE A 123 -3.66 -11.69 0.30
C ILE A 123 -4.49 -10.76 -0.58
N ASN A 124 -4.91 -11.24 -1.75
CA ASN A 124 -5.76 -10.52 -2.69
C ASN A 124 -7.19 -11.06 -2.62
N TYR A 125 -8.16 -10.21 -2.33
CA TYR A 125 -9.54 -10.63 -2.18
C TYR A 125 -10.54 -9.54 -2.53
N VAL A 126 -11.73 -9.98 -2.92
CA VAL A 126 -12.88 -9.14 -3.19
C VAL A 126 -13.77 -9.07 -1.96
N SER A 127 -14.25 -7.87 -1.63
CA SER A 127 -15.27 -7.69 -0.61
C SER A 127 -16.31 -6.66 -1.08
N PHE A 128 -17.42 -6.60 -0.36
CA PHE A 128 -18.38 -5.52 -0.50
C PHE A 128 -18.45 -4.77 0.81
N ARG A 129 -18.64 -3.45 0.74
CA ARG A 129 -19.01 -2.61 1.90
C ARG A 129 -20.27 -1.83 1.58
N GLY A 130 -21.13 -1.64 2.58
CA GLY A 130 -22.37 -0.90 2.41
C GLY A 130 -23.43 -1.25 3.43
N ARG A 131 -24.46 -0.41 3.52
CA ARG A 131 -25.58 -0.60 4.46
C ARG A 131 -26.51 -1.74 4.04
N ASN A 132 -26.59 -2.01 2.74
CA ASN A 132 -27.55 -2.96 2.15
C ASN A 132 -26.93 -4.34 1.86
N ILE A 133 -25.82 -4.68 2.53
CA ILE A 133 -25.23 -6.02 2.42
C ILE A 133 -26.05 -6.98 3.32
N PRO A 134 -26.59 -8.09 2.77
CA PRO A 134 -27.33 -9.05 3.58
C PRO A 134 -26.51 -9.53 4.79
N SER A 135 -27.13 -9.78 5.94
CA SER A 135 -26.39 -10.45 7.02
C SER A 135 -26.40 -11.96 6.78
N THR A 136 -25.23 -12.57 6.64
CA THR A 136 -25.08 -14.02 6.52
C THR A 136 -23.73 -14.48 7.08
N ASP A 137 -23.70 -15.70 7.58
CA ASP A 137 -22.50 -16.41 8.02
C ASP A 137 -21.67 -16.90 6.82
N ASP A 138 -22.34 -17.26 5.72
CA ASP A 138 -21.67 -17.68 4.48
C ASP A 138 -21.29 -16.46 3.63
N LYS A 139 -20.19 -15.82 4.02
CA LYS A 139 -19.64 -14.66 3.31
C LYS A 139 -19.26 -14.96 1.86
N GLN A 140 -18.88 -16.21 1.55
CA GLN A 140 -18.46 -16.59 0.21
C GLN A 140 -19.66 -16.67 -0.73
N LYS A 141 -20.71 -17.37 -0.31
CA LYS A 141 -21.98 -17.42 -1.04
C LYS A 141 -22.57 -16.02 -1.25
N GLN A 142 -22.56 -15.17 -0.21
CA GLN A 142 -23.01 -13.79 -0.34
C GLN A 142 -22.23 -12.99 -1.39
N ARG A 143 -20.89 -13.12 -1.41
CA ARG A 143 -20.09 -12.40 -2.42
C ARG A 143 -20.46 -12.86 -3.82
N LYS A 144 -20.62 -14.17 -4.03
CA LYS A 144 -21.05 -14.73 -5.31
C LYS A 144 -22.42 -14.19 -5.75
N GLU A 145 -23.42 -14.20 -4.86
CA GLU A 145 -24.76 -13.69 -5.16
C GLU A 145 -24.75 -12.18 -5.51
N LEU A 146 -23.93 -11.38 -4.83
CA LEU A 146 -23.78 -9.95 -5.16
C LEU A 146 -23.10 -9.75 -6.51
N LEU A 147 -22.03 -10.50 -6.80
CA LEU A 147 -21.37 -10.43 -8.11
C LEU A 147 -22.32 -10.80 -9.24
N GLU A 148 -23.13 -11.86 -9.07
CA GLU A 148 -24.15 -12.27 -10.04
C GLU A 148 -25.25 -11.21 -10.20
N LYS A 149 -25.81 -10.71 -9.09
CA LYS A 149 -26.87 -9.69 -9.10
C LYS A 149 -26.49 -8.43 -9.88
N TYR A 150 -25.23 -8.01 -9.79
CA TYR A 150 -24.72 -6.80 -10.43
C TYR A 150 -23.97 -7.07 -11.74
N ASN A 151 -24.02 -8.30 -12.26
CA ASN A 151 -23.34 -8.73 -13.50
C ASN A 151 -21.84 -8.39 -13.50
N ILE A 152 -21.16 -8.57 -12.36
CA ILE A 152 -19.74 -8.31 -12.21
C ILE A 152 -18.98 -9.58 -12.57
N SER A 153 -18.29 -9.56 -13.71
CA SER A 153 -17.54 -10.73 -14.19
C SER A 153 -16.20 -10.89 -13.49
N LYS A 154 -15.65 -12.11 -13.56
CA LYS A 154 -14.31 -12.42 -13.06
C LYS A 154 -13.23 -11.60 -13.79
N GLU A 155 -13.37 -11.45 -15.10
CA GLU A 155 -12.43 -10.70 -15.94
C GLU A 155 -12.39 -9.22 -15.52
N TYR A 156 -13.55 -8.64 -15.20
CA TYR A 156 -13.62 -7.28 -14.67
C TYR A 156 -12.88 -7.15 -13.33
N LEU A 157 -13.08 -8.11 -12.42
CA LEU A 157 -12.39 -8.11 -11.12
C LEU A 157 -10.88 -8.23 -11.29
N GLN A 158 -10.42 -9.12 -12.17
CA GLN A 158 -9.02 -9.33 -12.45
C GLN A 158 -8.37 -8.08 -13.08
N GLU A 159 -9.01 -7.47 -14.08
CA GLU A 159 -8.51 -6.24 -14.71
C GLU A 159 -8.40 -5.10 -13.69
N LYS A 160 -9.42 -4.91 -12.86
CA LYS A 160 -9.43 -3.89 -11.80
C LYS A 160 -8.33 -4.15 -10.76
N SER A 161 -8.17 -5.40 -10.33
CA SER A 161 -7.15 -5.84 -9.38
C SER A 161 -5.74 -5.56 -9.92
N ASP A 162 -5.49 -6.00 -11.16
CA ASP A 162 -4.19 -5.83 -11.82
C ASP A 162 -3.85 -4.37 -12.08
N LYS A 163 -4.83 -3.54 -12.42
CA LYS A 163 -4.65 -2.10 -12.63
C LYS A 163 -4.39 -1.36 -11.32
N LEU A 164 -5.10 -1.71 -10.25
CA LEU A 164 -4.88 -1.15 -8.91
C LEU A 164 -3.43 -1.39 -8.46
N LEU A 165 -3.00 -2.66 -8.52
CA LEU A 165 -1.67 -3.04 -8.09
C LEU A 165 -0.59 -2.36 -8.95
N ASP A 166 -0.78 -2.35 -10.27
CA ASP A 166 0.17 -1.69 -11.20
C ASP A 166 0.33 -0.20 -10.91
N THR A 167 -0.80 0.50 -10.68
CA THR A 167 -0.81 1.94 -10.38
C THR A 167 -0.01 2.23 -9.12
N VAL A 168 -0.31 1.55 -8.02
CA VAL A 168 0.34 1.81 -6.73
C VAL A 168 1.83 1.48 -6.76
N LEU A 169 2.21 0.35 -7.37
CA LEU A 169 3.62 -0.02 -7.50
C LEU A 169 4.38 0.94 -8.42
N THR A 170 3.75 1.41 -9.50
CA THR A 170 4.36 2.38 -10.42
C THR A 170 4.58 3.72 -9.75
N ASP A 171 3.57 4.24 -9.04
CA ASP A 171 3.69 5.49 -8.28
C ASP A 171 4.78 5.40 -7.21
N TRP A 172 4.79 4.31 -6.44
CA TRP A 172 5.81 4.07 -5.43
C TRP A 172 7.20 3.97 -6.03
N LYS A 173 7.37 3.25 -7.14
CA LYS A 173 8.65 3.11 -7.83
C LYS A 173 9.18 4.47 -8.30
N ARG A 174 8.34 5.26 -8.96
CA ARG A 174 8.70 6.60 -9.45
C ARG A 174 9.05 7.55 -8.31
N TYR A 175 8.34 7.47 -7.20
CA TYR A 175 8.58 8.33 -6.05
C TYR A 175 9.81 7.91 -5.25
N SER A 176 9.96 6.64 -4.93
CA SER A 176 10.99 6.14 -3.98
C SER A 176 12.27 5.62 -4.64
N ASN A 177 12.31 5.56 -5.98
CA ASN A 177 13.32 4.81 -6.74
C ASN A 177 13.39 3.35 -6.27
N SER A 178 12.24 2.71 -6.08
CA SER A 178 12.17 1.28 -5.75
C SER A 178 12.79 0.43 -6.85
N SER A 179 13.52 -0.62 -6.47
CA SER A 179 13.91 -1.68 -7.41
C SER A 179 12.74 -2.60 -7.77
N TYR A 180 11.66 -2.56 -6.99
CA TYR A 180 10.50 -3.42 -7.16
C TYR A 180 9.49 -2.81 -8.14
N SER A 181 8.70 -3.67 -8.78
CA SER A 181 7.62 -3.33 -9.70
C SER A 181 6.58 -4.43 -9.71
N LYS A 182 5.53 -4.29 -10.53
CA LYS A 182 4.54 -5.35 -10.75
C LYS A 182 5.18 -6.66 -11.21
N ASP A 183 6.13 -6.58 -12.14
CA ASP A 183 6.83 -7.77 -12.67
C ASP A 183 7.88 -8.36 -11.72
N ASN A 184 8.31 -7.58 -10.72
CA ASN A 184 9.26 -8.01 -9.69
C ASN A 184 8.87 -7.40 -8.36
N MET A 185 7.92 -8.04 -7.67
CA MET A 185 7.49 -7.58 -6.35
C MET A 185 8.48 -7.97 -5.24
N GLY A 186 9.48 -8.79 -5.53
CA GLY A 186 10.41 -9.35 -4.55
C GLY A 186 9.91 -10.64 -3.89
N LYS A 187 10.48 -10.98 -2.74
CA LYS A 187 10.21 -12.23 -2.02
C LYS A 187 8.99 -12.09 -1.10
N LEU A 188 7.87 -12.61 -1.57
CA LEU A 188 6.60 -12.69 -0.84
C LEU A 188 5.76 -13.87 -1.36
N THR A 189 4.79 -14.33 -0.57
CA THR A 189 3.78 -15.30 -1.01
C THR A 189 2.51 -14.57 -1.38
N ILE A 190 1.88 -14.94 -2.51
CA ILE A 190 0.61 -14.37 -2.94
C ILE A 190 -0.49 -15.41 -2.75
N GLU A 191 -1.56 -15.02 -2.07
CA GLU A 191 -2.81 -15.80 -2.01
C GLU A 191 -3.91 -14.97 -2.66
N LYS A 192 -4.70 -15.61 -3.51
CA LYS A 192 -5.85 -14.99 -4.16
C LYS A 192 -7.11 -15.71 -3.70
N ASP A 193 -8.19 -14.97 -3.53
CA ASP A 193 -9.50 -15.59 -3.37
C ASP A 193 -9.97 -16.26 -4.67
N GLU A 194 -11.03 -17.06 -4.60
CA GLU A 194 -11.57 -17.79 -5.74
C GLU A 194 -12.10 -16.90 -6.87
N PHE A 195 -12.47 -15.66 -6.55
CA PHE A 195 -13.03 -14.70 -7.51
C PHE A 195 -11.94 -14.05 -8.36
N LEU A 196 -10.67 -14.17 -7.94
CA LEU A 196 -9.50 -13.60 -8.60
C LEU A 196 -8.48 -14.66 -9.09
N SER A 197 -8.62 -15.91 -8.65
CA SER A 197 -7.71 -17.04 -8.96
C SER A 197 -7.88 -17.58 -10.36
#